data_AF-A0A537Y4C0-F1
#
_entry.id   AF-A0A537Y4C0-F1
#
_cell.length_a   1.000
_cell.length_b   1.000
_cell.length_c   1.000
_cell.angle_alpha   90.00
_cell.angle_beta   90.00
_cell.angle_gamma   90.00
#
_symmetry.space_group_name_H-M   'P 1'
#
loop_
_entity.id
_entity.type
_entity.pdbx_description
1 polymer ?
#
loop_
_entity_poly.entity_id
_entity_poly.type
_entity_poly.pdbx_seq_one_letter_code
_entity_poly.pdbx_strand_id
1 'polypeptide(L)'
;MRRRVLQLKNPVLRHLAVPVFALLFGIGGALAQSGDIRAQDQSGKPANSNPADTSKDNQRKTDEFAEAQQAINGPAGNPECVWLGRRVVVLMWRDDLDTAFRHLDLYDRFGCPGGHVQATFRCLVRFFNQIDPKVPDSLSGRVHACWINPAAQPQAAAATQPPAPTTGTSAAPPAAAPAPAAASPAPAPAK
;
A
#
# COMPACT_ATOMS: atom_id res chain seq x y z
N MET A 1 43.97 -25.68 66.46
CA MET A 1 44.33 -26.72 65.47
C MET A 1 44.77 -26.03 64.18
N ARG A 2 46.00 -26.32 63.71
CA ARG A 2 46.57 -25.82 62.46
C ARG A 2 45.94 -26.53 61.25
N ARG A 3 45.69 -25.80 60.15
CA ARG A 3 45.90 -26.20 58.74
C ARG A 3 45.17 -25.20 57.83
N ARG A 4 45.66 -24.76 56.67
CA ARG A 4 46.95 -24.78 55.99
C ARG A 4 46.74 -23.83 54.80
N VAL A 5 47.64 -22.86 54.65
CA VAL A 5 47.78 -22.06 53.42
C VAL A 5 48.14 -23.00 52.28
N LEU A 6 47.36 -22.98 51.19
CA LEU A 6 47.77 -23.51 49.88
C LEU A 6 47.59 -22.41 48.83
N GLN A 7 48.52 -21.46 48.88
CA GLN A 7 49.00 -20.74 47.71
C GLN A 7 49.56 -21.76 46.71
N LEU A 8 48.77 -22.18 45.72
CA LEU A 8 49.31 -22.84 44.54
C LEU A 8 49.46 -21.82 43.42
N LYS A 9 50.70 -21.33 43.31
CA LYS A 9 51.29 -20.76 42.11
C LYS A 9 50.95 -21.63 40.90
N ASN A 10 50.15 -21.12 39.97
CA ASN A 10 50.25 -21.56 38.59
C ASN A 10 50.09 -20.36 37.64
N PRO A 11 51.15 -19.57 37.40
CA PRO A 11 51.10 -18.35 36.60
C PRO A 11 50.86 -18.59 35.11
N VAL A 12 50.78 -19.85 34.67
CA VAL A 12 50.63 -20.22 33.25
C VAL A 12 49.17 -20.22 32.78
N LEU A 13 48.18 -20.32 33.68
CA LEU A 13 46.77 -20.30 33.29
C LEU A 13 46.20 -18.87 33.09
N ARG A 14 47.04 -17.83 33.23
CA ARG A 14 46.65 -16.42 33.12
C ARG A 14 47.17 -15.74 31.85
N HIS A 15 47.73 -16.50 30.92
CA HIS A 15 48.24 -15.99 29.63
C HIS A 15 47.57 -16.58 28.38
N LEU A 16 46.51 -17.38 28.55
CA LEU A 16 45.69 -17.90 27.44
C LEU A 16 44.24 -17.36 27.43
N ALA A 17 43.98 -16.25 28.12
CA ALA A 17 42.67 -15.56 28.07
C ALA A 17 42.69 -14.26 27.25
N VAL A 18 43.85 -13.86 26.69
CA VAL A 18 44.03 -12.53 26.07
C VAL A 18 44.19 -12.53 24.54
N PRO A 19 44.67 -13.57 23.81
CA PRO A 19 44.78 -13.45 22.36
C PRO A 19 43.55 -13.95 21.59
N VAL A 20 42.54 -14.54 22.24
CA VAL A 20 41.28 -14.96 21.56
C VAL A 20 40.23 -13.85 21.55
N PHE A 21 40.32 -12.85 22.45
CA PHE A 21 39.36 -11.74 22.49
C PHE A 21 39.71 -10.58 21.54
N ALA A 22 40.91 -10.56 20.96
CA ALA A 22 41.35 -9.52 20.04
C ALA A 22 41.03 -9.79 18.55
N LEU A 23 40.42 -10.93 18.23
CA LEU A 23 40.06 -11.31 16.85
C LEU A 23 38.54 -11.44 16.62
N LEU A 24 37.74 -10.88 17.53
CA LEU A 24 36.28 -10.71 17.38
C LEU A 24 35.85 -9.22 17.36
N PHE A 25 36.81 -8.30 17.29
CA PHE A 25 36.60 -6.84 17.19
C PHE A 25 36.92 -6.27 15.79
N GLY A 26 36.69 -7.05 14.74
CA GLY A 26 36.83 -6.58 13.36
C GLY A 26 35.62 -6.99 12.53
N ILE A 27 34.92 -6.00 11.95
CA ILE A 27 33.70 -6.10 11.11
C ILE A 27 32.37 -6.16 11.89
N GLY A 28 32.20 -5.24 12.83
CA GLY A 28 30.88 -4.73 13.22
C GLY A 28 30.72 -3.33 12.62
N GLY A 29 30.26 -3.24 11.38
CA GLY A 29 29.94 -1.97 10.74
C GLY A 29 28.95 -1.16 11.57
N ALA A 30 29.13 0.15 11.59
CA ALA A 30 28.36 1.12 12.35
C ALA A 30 26.85 0.81 12.38
N LEU A 31 26.33 0.40 13.53
CA LEU A 31 24.90 0.47 13.85
C LEU A 31 24.64 1.80 14.58
N ALA A 32 24.67 2.88 13.79
CA ALA A 32 23.97 4.11 14.14
C ALA A 32 22.58 4.08 13.47
N GLN A 33 21.55 4.43 14.25
CA GLN A 33 20.20 4.79 13.81
C GLN A 33 19.44 3.81 12.92
N SER A 34 18.51 3.07 13.51
CA SER A 34 17.07 3.14 13.16
C SER A 34 16.33 2.18 14.07
N GLY A 35 15.48 2.72 14.96
CA GLY A 35 14.51 1.90 15.67
C GLY A 35 13.63 1.17 14.67
N ASP A 36 13.55 -0.15 14.81
CA ASP A 36 12.41 -1.04 14.52
C ASP A 36 11.36 -0.70 13.44
N ILE A 37 11.70 -0.02 12.34
CA ILE A 37 10.80 0.10 11.18
C ILE A 37 10.54 -1.30 10.54
N ARG A 38 11.47 -2.26 10.69
CA ARG A 38 11.30 -3.63 10.18
C ARG A 38 10.36 -4.51 11.02
N ALA A 39 10.03 -4.13 12.26
CA ALA A 39 9.06 -4.86 13.09
C ALA A 39 7.61 -4.46 12.77
N GLN A 40 7.38 -3.23 12.32
CA GLN A 40 6.04 -2.74 12.01
C GLN A 40 5.49 -3.20 10.66
N ASP A 41 6.33 -3.67 9.74
CA ASP A 41 5.89 -4.36 8.52
C ASP A 41 5.82 -5.90 8.69
N GLN A 42 6.36 -6.44 9.80
CA GLN A 42 6.36 -7.88 10.09
C GLN A 42 5.36 -8.34 11.15
N SER A 43 4.64 -7.42 11.79
CA SER A 43 3.62 -7.74 12.79
C SER A 43 2.36 -8.31 12.13
N GLY A 44 2.44 -9.57 11.71
CA GLY A 44 1.35 -10.34 11.12
C GLY A 44 1.76 -11.44 10.14
N LYS A 45 3.06 -11.67 9.90
CA LYS A 45 3.46 -12.76 9.00
C LYS A 45 3.14 -14.10 9.70
N PRO A 46 2.27 -14.98 9.13
CA PRO A 46 2.12 -16.32 9.68
C PRO A 46 3.50 -16.98 9.69
N ALA A 47 3.80 -17.76 10.72
CA ALA A 47 5.09 -18.40 10.95
C ALA A 47 5.51 -19.43 9.86
N ASN A 48 4.92 -19.36 8.67
CA ASN A 48 5.15 -20.25 7.55
C ASN A 48 4.92 -19.55 6.19
N SER A 49 5.44 -18.33 6.00
CA SER A 49 5.46 -17.70 4.67
C SER A 49 6.55 -18.34 3.81
N ASN A 50 6.16 -19.13 2.82
CA ASN A 50 7.05 -19.73 1.83
C ASN A 50 7.74 -18.62 1.02
N PRO A 51 9.02 -18.74 0.60
CA PRO A 51 9.68 -17.72 -0.22
C PRO A 51 8.92 -17.37 -1.51
N ALA A 52 8.14 -18.31 -2.04
CA ALA A 52 7.26 -18.10 -3.18
C ALA A 52 6.13 -17.09 -2.90
N ASP A 53 5.53 -17.11 -1.70
CA ASP A 53 4.45 -16.19 -1.33
C ASP A 53 4.99 -14.76 -1.18
N THR A 54 6.16 -14.60 -0.55
CA THR A 54 6.79 -13.27 -0.41
C THR A 54 7.15 -12.67 -1.76
N SER A 55 7.65 -13.46 -2.71
CA SER A 55 7.92 -12.99 -4.07
C SER A 55 6.65 -12.55 -4.79
N LYS A 56 5.56 -13.30 -4.65
CA LYS A 56 4.26 -12.97 -5.24
C LYS A 56 3.66 -11.69 -4.65
N ASP A 57 3.80 -11.50 -3.33
CA ASP A 57 3.36 -10.28 -2.66
C ASP A 57 4.18 -9.05 -3.09
N ASN A 58 5.50 -9.18 -3.22
CA ASN A 58 6.36 -8.11 -3.72
C ASN A 58 5.99 -7.72 -5.15
N GLN A 59 5.70 -8.72 -5.99
CA GLN A 59 5.27 -8.49 -7.36
C GLN A 59 3.92 -7.76 -7.40
N ARG A 60 2.95 -8.22 -6.61
CA ARG A 60 1.65 -7.54 -6.46
C ARG A 60 1.81 -6.09 -5.99
N LYS A 61 2.68 -5.81 -5.01
CA LYS A 61 2.94 -4.44 -4.56
C LYS A 61 3.51 -3.57 -5.69
N THR A 62 4.41 -4.13 -6.49
CA THR A 62 4.99 -3.45 -7.65
C THR A 62 3.92 -3.13 -8.70
N ASP A 63 3.03 -4.08 -8.98
CA ASP A 63 1.91 -3.89 -9.90
C ASP A 63 0.92 -2.83 -9.37
N GLU A 64 0.64 -2.82 -8.06
CA GLU A 64 -0.18 -1.80 -7.40
C GLU A 64 0.44 -0.39 -7.55
N PHE A 65 1.77 -0.24 -7.51
CA PHE A 65 2.41 1.05 -7.77
C PHE A 65 2.29 1.49 -9.23
N ALA A 66 2.47 0.56 -10.17
CA ALA A 66 2.31 0.86 -11.59
C ALA A 66 0.87 1.26 -11.93
N GLU A 67 -0.12 0.59 -11.34
CA GLU A 67 -1.54 0.95 -11.47
C GLU A 67 -1.80 2.37 -10.94
N ALA A 68 -1.26 2.70 -9.76
CA ALA A 68 -1.44 4.02 -9.16
C ALA A 68 -0.80 5.14 -9.98
N GLN A 69 0.38 4.89 -10.54
CA GLN A 69 1.04 5.82 -11.45
C GLN A 69 0.22 6.07 -12.71
N GLN A 70 -0.43 5.03 -13.25
CA GLN A 70 -1.23 5.15 -14.47
C GLN A 70 -2.58 5.81 -14.22
N ALA A 71 -3.23 5.52 -13.09
CA ALA A 71 -4.57 6.01 -12.80
C ALA A 71 -4.59 7.44 -12.24
N ILE A 72 -3.51 7.88 -11.59
CA ILE A 72 -3.45 9.18 -10.91
C ILE A 72 -2.57 10.14 -11.70
N ASN A 73 -3.21 11.15 -12.30
CA ASN A 73 -2.50 12.26 -12.94
C ASN A 73 -2.06 13.28 -11.88
N GLY A 74 -0.87 13.11 -11.30
CA GLY A 74 -0.28 14.04 -10.34
C GLY A 74 0.69 13.39 -9.36
N PRO A 75 1.28 14.17 -8.43
CA PRO A 75 2.32 13.67 -7.51
C PRO A 75 1.83 12.56 -6.58
N ALA A 76 0.52 12.44 -6.33
CA ALA A 76 -0.05 11.32 -5.58
C ALA A 76 0.15 9.94 -6.25
N GLY A 77 0.37 9.91 -7.56
CA GLY A 77 0.65 8.69 -8.32
C GLY A 77 2.10 8.21 -8.19
N ASN A 78 3.02 9.06 -7.73
CA ASN A 78 4.42 8.67 -7.58
C ASN A 78 4.59 7.51 -6.59
N PRO A 79 5.55 6.60 -6.81
CA PRO A 79 5.65 5.36 -6.04
C PRO A 79 5.95 5.64 -4.56
N GLU A 80 6.74 6.67 -4.24
CA GLU A 80 7.01 7.09 -2.86
C GLU A 80 5.75 7.62 -2.17
N CYS A 81 4.92 8.37 -2.89
CA CYS A 81 3.68 8.92 -2.36
C CYS A 81 2.63 7.83 -2.15
N VAL A 82 2.52 6.89 -3.09
CA VAL A 82 1.62 5.74 -2.95
C VAL A 82 2.08 4.84 -1.79
N TRP A 83 3.38 4.54 -1.70
CA TRP A 83 3.92 3.67 -0.65
C TRP A 83 3.76 4.28 0.74
N LEU A 84 4.21 5.52 0.95
CA LEU A 84 4.08 6.21 2.24
C LEU A 84 2.63 6.53 2.56
N GLY A 85 1.89 7.11 1.61
CA GLY A 85 0.53 7.56 1.83
C GLY A 85 -0.41 6.43 2.22
N ARG A 86 -0.35 5.28 1.52
CA ARG A 86 -1.13 4.09 1.90
C ARG A 86 -0.78 3.60 3.30
N ARG A 87 0.51 3.63 3.69
CA ARG A 87 0.95 3.26 5.04
C ARG A 87 0.36 4.19 6.10
N VAL A 88 0.44 5.50 5.91
CA VAL A 88 -0.15 6.51 6.81
C VAL A 88 -1.64 6.23 7.01
N VAL A 89 -2.38 5.98 5.94
CA VAL A 89 -3.82 5.73 5.97
C VAL A 89 -4.17 4.44 6.72
N VAL A 90 -3.39 3.36 6.54
CA VAL A 90 -3.54 2.11 7.30
C VAL A 90 -3.31 2.33 8.79
N LEU A 91 -2.29 3.11 9.16
CA LEU A 91 -1.98 3.41 10.56
C LEU A 91 -3.10 4.25 11.21
N MET A 92 -3.60 5.28 10.51
CA MET A 92 -4.76 6.05 10.98
C MET A 92 -5.99 5.18 11.17
N TRP A 93 -6.26 4.24 10.24
CA TRP A 93 -7.40 3.32 10.36
C TRP A 93 -7.32 2.40 11.57
N ARG A 94 -6.10 2.03 11.98
CA ARG A 94 -5.82 1.18 13.13
C ARG A 94 -5.64 1.96 14.44
N ASP A 95 -5.97 3.25 14.43
CA ASP A 95 -5.81 4.17 15.55
C ASP A 95 -4.36 4.38 16.05
N ASP A 96 -3.35 4.07 15.21
CA ASP A 96 -1.93 4.31 15.52
C ASP A 96 -1.50 5.70 15.01
N LEU A 97 -2.06 6.75 15.63
CA LEU A 97 -1.91 8.13 15.17
C LEU A 97 -0.49 8.67 15.37
N ASP A 98 0.19 8.31 16.45
CA ASP A 98 1.57 8.75 16.71
C ASP A 98 2.53 8.27 15.62
N THR A 99 2.39 7.00 15.21
CA THR A 99 3.17 6.46 14.10
C THR A 99 2.74 7.07 12.77
N ALA A 100 1.42 7.25 12.55
CA ALA A 100 0.90 7.84 11.33
C ALA A 100 1.46 9.25 11.10
N PHE A 101 1.52 10.10 12.13
CA PHE A 101 2.05 11.46 12.01
C PHE A 101 3.54 11.50 11.65
N ARG A 102 4.36 10.57 12.15
CA ARG A 102 5.77 10.46 11.75
C ARG A 102 5.92 10.10 10.26
N HIS A 103 5.06 9.21 9.77
CA HIS A 103 5.05 8.85 8.35
C HIS A 103 4.48 9.97 7.48
N LEU A 104 3.54 10.76 8.00
CA LEU A 104 2.98 11.92 7.30
C LEU A 104 4.01 13.06 7.18
N ASP A 105 4.82 13.32 8.20
CA ASP A 105 5.93 14.27 8.08
C ASP A 105 6.91 13.85 6.98
N LEU A 106 7.25 12.56 6.91
CA LEU A 106 8.08 12.03 5.83
C LEU A 106 7.41 12.17 4.47
N TYR A 107 6.11 11.86 4.37
CA TYR A 107 5.31 12.03 3.15
C TYR A 107 5.34 13.49 2.64
N ASP A 108 5.19 14.46 3.54
CA ASP A 108 5.25 15.88 3.20
C ASP A 108 6.66 16.31 2.74
N ARG A 109 7.74 15.71 3.28
CA ARG A 109 9.12 15.96 2.84
C ARG A 109 9.39 15.50 1.40
N PHE A 110 8.69 14.47 0.93
CA PHE A 110 8.75 14.05 -0.48
C PHE A 110 7.95 14.96 -1.43
N GLY A 111 7.26 15.98 -0.91
CA GLY A 111 6.39 16.86 -1.70
C GLY A 111 5.09 16.20 -2.13
N CYS A 112 4.70 15.11 -1.47
CA CYS A 112 3.48 14.40 -1.77
C CYS A 112 2.24 15.19 -1.26
N PRO A 113 1.08 15.10 -1.94
CA PRO A 113 -0.08 15.94 -1.65
C PRO A 113 -0.88 15.45 -0.43
N GLY A 114 -0.73 16.09 0.73
CA GLY A 114 -1.45 15.72 1.97
C GLY A 114 -2.98 15.72 1.83
N GLY A 115 -3.54 16.53 0.93
CA GLY A 115 -4.97 16.52 0.60
C GLY A 115 -5.46 15.17 0.03
N HIS A 116 -4.59 14.43 -0.65
CA HIS A 116 -4.93 13.11 -1.18
C HIS A 116 -5.05 12.07 -0.06
N VAL A 117 -4.19 12.12 0.96
CA VAL A 117 -4.29 11.26 2.17
C VAL A 117 -5.65 11.46 2.86
N GLN A 118 -6.09 12.71 3.01
CA GLN A 118 -7.39 13.03 3.60
C GLN A 118 -8.55 12.49 2.75
N ALA A 119 -8.47 12.64 1.42
CA ALA A 119 -9.49 12.16 0.50
C ALA A 119 -9.60 10.62 0.53
N THR A 120 -8.46 9.91 0.55
CA THR A 120 -8.39 8.45 0.68
C THR A 120 -8.98 7.99 2.02
N PHE A 121 -8.64 8.65 3.13
CA PHE A 121 -9.20 8.29 4.44
C PHE A 121 -10.72 8.51 4.47
N ARG A 122 -11.23 9.61 3.90
CA ARG A 122 -12.68 9.83 3.75
C ARG A 122 -13.35 8.74 2.91
N CYS A 123 -12.69 8.26 1.85
CA CYS A 123 -13.17 7.11 1.09
C CYS A 123 -13.28 5.87 1.97
N LEU A 124 -12.21 5.51 2.70
CA LEU A 124 -12.22 4.34 3.59
C LEU A 124 -13.34 4.34 4.61
N VAL A 125 -13.59 5.48 5.26
CA VAL A 125 -14.67 5.62 6.25
C VAL A 125 -16.05 5.33 5.65
N ARG A 126 -16.28 5.65 4.36
CA ARG A 126 -17.54 5.30 3.68
C ARG A 126 -17.72 3.79 3.49
N PHE A 127 -16.62 3.05 3.39
CA PHE A 127 -16.60 1.60 3.20
C PHE A 127 -16.31 0.82 4.49
N PHE A 128 -16.49 1.43 5.68
CA PHE A 128 -16.17 0.82 6.97
C PHE A 128 -16.77 -0.58 7.15
N ASN A 129 -18.00 -0.79 6.68
CA ASN A 129 -18.71 -2.07 6.73
C ASN A 129 -18.21 -3.14 5.73
N GLN A 130 -17.33 -2.79 4.79
CA GLN A 130 -16.78 -3.70 3.78
C GLN A 130 -15.33 -4.13 4.10
N ILE A 131 -14.77 -3.70 5.23
CA ILE A 131 -13.42 -4.05 5.67
C ILE A 131 -13.53 -5.12 6.75
N ASP A 132 -13.18 -6.35 6.42
CA ASP A 132 -13.20 -7.46 7.37
C ASP A 132 -11.84 -7.57 8.09
N PRO A 133 -11.77 -7.31 9.42
CA PRO A 133 -10.52 -7.40 10.17
C PRO A 133 -9.97 -8.82 10.29
N LYS A 134 -10.77 -9.85 9.99
CA LYS A 134 -10.36 -11.26 10.03
C LYS A 134 -9.72 -11.73 8.73
N VAL A 135 -9.98 -11.03 7.62
CA VAL A 135 -9.41 -11.36 6.32
C VAL A 135 -8.09 -10.60 6.15
N PRO A 136 -6.95 -11.31 6.00
CA PRO A 136 -5.68 -10.64 5.74
C PRO A 136 -5.78 -9.81 4.44
N ASP A 137 -5.15 -8.64 4.44
CA ASP A 137 -5.08 -7.70 3.31
C ASP A 137 -6.40 -7.05 2.83
N SER A 138 -7.54 -7.32 3.48
CA SER A 138 -8.81 -6.66 3.17
C SER A 138 -8.68 -5.12 3.28
N LEU A 139 -8.04 -4.66 4.35
CA LEU A 139 -7.73 -3.26 4.60
C LEU A 139 -6.75 -2.72 3.54
N SER A 140 -5.61 -3.39 3.33
CA SER A 140 -4.57 -2.97 2.39
C SER A 140 -5.10 -2.81 0.96
N GLY A 141 -5.97 -3.74 0.53
CA GLY A 141 -6.63 -3.70 -0.77
C GLY A 141 -7.68 -2.60 -0.87
N ARG A 142 -8.48 -2.37 0.19
CA ARG A 142 -9.44 -1.26 0.24
C ARG A 142 -8.75 0.10 0.22
N VAL A 143 -7.66 0.25 0.97
CA VAL A 143 -6.84 1.47 0.99
C VAL A 143 -6.29 1.75 -0.40
N HIS A 144 -5.81 0.72 -1.13
CA HIS A 144 -5.37 0.86 -2.52
C HIS A 144 -6.50 1.37 -3.42
N ALA A 145 -7.66 0.71 -3.39
CA ALA A 145 -8.80 1.11 -4.21
C ALA A 145 -9.25 2.56 -3.93
N CYS A 146 -9.27 2.96 -2.65
CA CYS A 146 -9.56 4.33 -2.25
C CYS A 146 -8.46 5.33 -2.59
N TRP A 147 -7.21 4.90 -2.74
CA TRP A 147 -6.11 5.75 -3.20
C TRP A 147 -6.26 6.06 -4.68
N ILE A 148 -6.52 5.03 -5.50
CA ILE A 148 -6.78 5.19 -6.93
C ILE A 148 -8.01 6.06 -7.18
N ASN A 149 -9.09 5.84 -6.43
CA ASN A 149 -10.34 6.57 -6.56
C ASN A 149 -10.89 7.04 -5.20
N PRO A 150 -10.45 8.21 -4.70
CA PRO A 150 -10.89 8.73 -3.40
C PRO A 150 -12.34 9.24 -3.41
N ALA A 151 -12.96 9.36 -4.58
CA ALA A 151 -14.37 9.72 -4.73
C ALA A 151 -15.30 8.51 -4.78
N ALA A 152 -14.77 7.28 -4.66
CA ALA A 152 -15.55 6.06 -4.72
C ALA A 152 -16.71 6.06 -3.70
N GLN A 153 -17.87 5.62 -4.16
CA GLN A 153 -19.07 5.46 -3.36
C GLN A 153 -19.34 3.97 -3.15
N PRO A 154 -19.82 3.56 -1.98
CA PRO A 154 -20.38 2.23 -1.82
C PRO A 154 -21.51 2.05 -2.84
N GLN A 155 -21.44 1.01 -3.66
CA GLN A 155 -22.60 0.61 -4.45
C GLN A 155 -23.74 0.37 -3.46
N ALA A 156 -24.74 1.26 -3.45
CA ALA A 156 -26.04 0.92 -2.91
C ALA A 156 -26.47 -0.34 -3.66
N ALA A 157 -26.83 -1.40 -2.92
CA ALA A 157 -27.47 -2.57 -3.52
C ALA A 157 -28.55 -2.03 -4.45
N ALA A 158 -28.39 -2.27 -5.77
CA ALA A 158 -29.37 -1.84 -6.73
C ALA A 158 -30.70 -2.38 -6.22
N ALA A 159 -31.59 -1.49 -5.78
CA ALA A 159 -32.96 -1.86 -5.54
C ALA A 159 -33.40 -2.50 -6.84
N THR A 160 -33.71 -3.79 -6.78
CA THR A 160 -34.33 -4.53 -7.86
C THR A 160 -35.50 -3.68 -8.33
N GLN A 161 -35.34 -3.02 -9.48
CA GLN A 161 -36.47 -2.39 -10.13
C GLN A 161 -37.53 -3.49 -10.30
N PRO A 162 -38.78 -3.26 -9.91
CA PRO A 162 -39.85 -4.21 -10.17
C PRO A 162 -39.82 -4.55 -11.67
N PRO A 163 -40.00 -5.83 -12.05
CA PRO A 163 -40.05 -6.18 -13.46
C PRO A 163 -41.13 -5.34 -14.14
N ALA A 164 -40.75 -4.67 -15.23
CA ALA A 164 -41.69 -3.92 -16.04
C ALA A 164 -42.85 -4.86 -16.45
N PRO A 165 -44.11 -4.41 -16.39
CA PRO A 165 -45.24 -5.24 -16.78
C PRO A 165 -45.10 -5.60 -18.26
N THR A 166 -45.03 -6.90 -18.52
CA THR A 166 -45.08 -7.50 -19.84
C THR A 166 -46.50 -7.36 -20.41
N THR A 167 -46.74 -6.35 -21.24
CA THR A 167 -47.85 -6.39 -22.20
C THR A 167 -47.34 -6.94 -23.53
N GLY A 168 -47.67 -8.20 -23.79
CA GLY A 168 -47.39 -8.87 -25.05
C GLY A 168 -48.27 -8.37 -26.20
N THR A 169 -47.62 -8.16 -27.34
CA THR A 169 -48.04 -8.55 -28.70
C THR A 169 -49.31 -7.92 -29.30
N SER A 170 -49.14 -6.91 -30.17
CA SER A 170 -49.24 -7.09 -31.65
C SER A 170 -49.17 -5.76 -32.44
N ALA A 171 -48.63 -5.90 -33.66
CA ALA A 171 -48.71 -5.04 -34.85
C ALA A 171 -47.57 -4.01 -35.08
N ALA A 172 -46.67 -4.37 -36.00
CA ALA A 172 -45.83 -3.45 -36.79
C ALA A 172 -46.70 -2.65 -37.78
N PRO A 173 -46.28 -1.44 -38.23
CA PRO A 173 -45.59 -1.34 -39.53
C PRO A 173 -44.56 -0.17 -39.57
N PRO A 174 -44.04 0.26 -40.74
CA PRO A 174 -42.81 -0.21 -41.39
C PRO A 174 -41.64 0.80 -41.30
N ALA A 175 -40.46 0.33 -41.70
CA ALA A 175 -39.20 1.07 -41.77
C ALA A 175 -39.23 2.24 -42.76
N ALA A 176 -38.66 3.39 -42.37
CA ALA A 176 -38.34 4.51 -43.25
C ALA A 176 -36.81 4.60 -43.47
N ALA A 177 -36.43 4.78 -44.73
CA ALA A 177 -35.08 4.79 -45.27
C ALA A 177 -34.23 6.01 -44.83
N PRO A 178 -32.87 5.92 -44.89
CA PRO A 178 -31.98 7.01 -44.50
C PRO A 178 -31.92 8.14 -45.55
N ALA A 179 -31.87 9.38 -45.09
CA ALA A 179 -31.69 10.58 -45.91
C ALA A 179 -30.22 10.76 -46.36
N PRO A 180 -29.96 11.26 -47.59
CA PRO A 180 -28.61 11.46 -48.11
C PRO A 180 -27.97 12.78 -47.63
N ALA A 181 -26.65 12.74 -47.46
CA ALA A 181 -25.79 13.87 -47.07
C ALA A 181 -25.64 14.90 -48.20
N ALA A 182 -25.75 16.19 -47.85
CA ALA A 182 -25.52 17.31 -48.77
C ALA A 182 -24.02 17.63 -48.92
N ALA A 183 -23.61 17.87 -50.17
CA ALA A 183 -22.25 18.17 -50.60
C ALA A 183 -21.88 19.66 -50.41
N SER A 184 -20.62 19.92 -50.05
CA SER A 184 -20.00 21.25 -49.98
C SER A 184 -19.62 21.78 -51.37
N PRO A 185 -19.73 23.09 -51.66
CA PRO A 185 -19.34 23.67 -52.95
C PRO A 185 -17.86 24.10 -53.03
N ALA A 186 -17.33 24.03 -54.25
CA ALA A 186 -15.95 24.30 -54.68
C ALA A 186 -15.67 25.80 -54.97
N PRO A 187 -14.39 26.25 -55.03
CA PRO A 187 -14.03 27.65 -55.26
C PRO A 187 -13.95 28.03 -56.76
N ALA A 188 -14.24 29.30 -57.07
CA ALA A 188 -14.29 29.87 -58.42
C ALA A 188 -12.92 30.43 -58.92
N PRO A 189 -12.67 30.50 -60.24
CA PRO A 189 -11.42 31.02 -60.80
C PRO A 189 -11.48 32.51 -61.22
N ALA A 190 -10.28 33.04 -61.44
CA ALA A 190 -9.91 34.45 -61.62
C ALA A 190 -10.33 35.11 -62.95
N LYS A 191 -10.28 36.44 -62.94
CA LYS A 191 -10.27 37.33 -64.12
C LYS A 191 -8.85 37.79 -64.42
#